data_AF-A0A968U1H7-F1
#
_entry.id   AF-A0A968U1H7-F1
#
_cell.length_a   1.000
_cell.length_b   1.000
_cell.length_c   1.000
_cell.angle_alpha   90.00
_cell.angle_beta   90.00
_cell.angle_gamma   90.00
#
_symmetry.space_group_name_H-M   'P 1'
#
loop_
_entity.id
_entity.type
_entity.pdbx_description
1 polymer ?
#
loop_
_entity_poly.entity_id
_entity_poly.type
_entity_poly.pdbx_seq_one_letter_code
_entity_poly.pdbx_strand_id
1 'polypeptide(L)'
;MKLLAMLAVLCLSTVIHGAGLPEGYLDVTTMGADATGKADSTAAIQSAINKARDEHLAVWFPAGEYLITNRLVADQQPDKDPDNPCVLMGSTVNPQKRATLVLAASSPGFNDPTKRRAMLHFVNIGTPEEESGNTSLYNHAVVGLNFRVMPGNDGAIALRMQGAEGCTIQDVHIDLTQGGHTGIWGVPASGGSTHTVTVIGGKVGIDTRNLGDPENGGGGSQPQPVVSGATLLNQTEFAVRSSTRGSLVLVGCRIERNTPGPVIWLKHHWAGQPFDASLQLVDSVIDYAQPDALNTVIQMDSKHTGRSFVLENCYLRHAQNIWRSDIAGNPQGWLHMQRLAVHVPPPSHNWGKPSEPIYVDGQVHDDVYVQSTSDVAPPVDLTTRHHLPR
;
A
#
# COMPACT_ATOMS: atom_id res chain seq x y z
N MET A 1 46.28 -16.28 57.42
CA MET A 1 46.32 -16.37 55.93
C MET A 1 45.81 -17.75 55.57
N LYS A 2 44.70 -17.99 54.87
CA LYS A 2 43.84 -17.19 53.99
C LYS A 2 42.38 -17.62 54.21
N LEU A 3 41.47 -16.66 54.13
CA LEU A 3 40.03 -16.81 54.22
C LEU A 3 39.50 -17.42 52.90
N LEU A 4 38.66 -18.45 52.99
CA LEU A 4 37.91 -19.00 51.85
C LEU A 4 36.67 -18.11 51.64
N ALA A 5 36.63 -17.33 50.55
CA ALA A 5 35.47 -16.54 50.18
C ALA A 5 34.66 -17.30 49.12
N MET A 6 33.46 -17.69 49.52
CA MET A 6 32.43 -18.33 48.70
C MET A 6 31.75 -17.24 47.86
N LEU A 7 32.01 -17.23 46.55
CA LEU A 7 31.39 -16.28 45.61
C LEU A 7 30.08 -16.90 45.08
N ALA A 8 28.95 -16.54 45.68
CA ALA A 8 27.64 -16.78 45.11
C ALA A 8 27.41 -15.76 44.00
N VAL A 9 27.38 -16.23 42.74
CA VAL A 9 26.96 -15.43 41.59
C VAL A 9 25.44 -15.29 41.66
N LEU A 10 24.96 -14.19 42.25
CA LEU A 10 23.60 -13.73 42.01
C LEU A 10 23.51 -13.28 40.54
N CYS A 11 22.86 -14.09 39.71
CA CYS A 11 22.25 -13.62 38.46
C CYS A 11 21.14 -12.63 38.83
N LEU A 12 21.51 -11.36 39.02
CA LEU A 12 20.57 -10.26 38.90
C LEU A 12 20.22 -10.15 37.41
N SER A 13 19.12 -10.77 37.01
CA SER A 13 18.39 -10.39 35.82
C SER A 13 17.87 -8.97 36.03
N THR A 14 18.71 -7.97 35.76
CA THR A 14 18.28 -6.60 35.55
C THR A 14 17.38 -6.59 34.32
N VAL A 15 16.07 -6.68 34.57
CA VAL A 15 15.06 -6.20 33.64
C VAL A 15 15.33 -4.71 33.51
N ILE A 16 16.00 -4.32 32.42
CA ILE A 16 16.06 -2.93 32.01
C ILE A 16 14.64 -2.57 31.62
N HIS A 17 13.87 -2.03 32.58
CA HIS A 17 12.73 -1.20 32.22
C HIS A 17 13.34 -0.02 31.46
N GLY A 18 13.29 -0.11 30.12
CA GLY A 18 13.68 0.97 29.24
C GLY A 18 12.92 2.24 29.62
N ALA A 19 13.50 3.39 29.27
CA ALA A 19 12.81 4.69 29.37
C ALA A 19 11.34 4.52 29.00
N GLY A 20 10.44 4.87 29.94
CA GLY A 20 9.00 4.71 29.76
C GLY A 20 8.56 5.38 28.45
N LEU A 21 7.52 4.82 27.83
CA LEU A 21 6.94 5.44 26.65
C LEU A 21 6.54 6.89 26.95
N PRO A 22 6.77 7.83 26.02
CA PRO A 22 6.32 9.21 26.20
C PRO A 22 4.81 9.28 26.47
N GLU A 23 4.38 10.37 27.11
CA GLU A 23 2.96 10.70 27.21
C GLU A 23 2.34 10.75 25.81
N GLY A 24 1.07 10.35 25.69
CA GLY A 24 0.36 10.27 24.40
C GLY A 24 0.38 8.88 23.74
N TYR A 25 0.99 7.87 24.36
CA TYR A 25 1.03 6.49 23.84
C TYR A 25 0.38 5.47 24.78
N LEU A 26 -0.29 4.47 24.20
CA LEU A 26 -0.77 3.27 24.88
C LEU A 26 -0.06 2.02 24.36
N ASP A 27 0.77 1.38 25.19
CA ASP A 27 1.46 0.14 24.86
C ASP A 27 0.50 -1.05 24.83
N VAL A 28 0.41 -1.75 23.70
CA VAL A 28 -0.43 -2.94 23.54
C VAL A 28 -0.12 -4.05 24.54
N THR A 29 1.12 -4.17 25.03
CA THR A 29 1.52 -5.19 26.00
C THR A 29 0.94 -4.92 27.39
N THR A 30 0.63 -3.67 27.72
CA THR A 30 -0.09 -3.33 28.98
C THR A 30 -1.55 -3.77 28.94
N MET A 31 -2.09 -3.97 27.74
CA MET A 31 -3.42 -4.54 27.49
C MET A 31 -3.40 -6.07 27.34
N GLY A 32 -2.22 -6.71 27.51
CA GLY A 32 -2.06 -8.17 27.46
C GLY A 32 -1.69 -8.73 26.08
N ALA A 33 -1.31 -7.90 25.11
CA ALA A 33 -0.83 -8.41 23.82
C ALA A 33 0.53 -9.11 23.98
N ASP A 34 0.66 -10.30 23.40
CA ASP A 34 1.86 -11.12 23.46
C ASP A 34 2.79 -10.82 22.28
N ALA A 35 3.85 -10.06 22.54
CA ALA A 35 4.88 -9.70 21.57
C ALA A 35 5.79 -10.88 21.16
N THR A 36 5.62 -12.06 21.76
CA THR A 36 6.36 -13.27 21.38
C THR A 36 5.69 -14.06 20.26
N GLY A 37 4.45 -13.72 19.89
CA GLY A 37 3.69 -14.36 18.82
C GLY A 37 3.14 -15.74 19.17
N LYS A 38 3.16 -16.13 20.45
CA LYS A 38 2.73 -17.47 20.90
C LYS A 38 1.25 -17.51 21.27
N ALA A 39 0.75 -16.45 21.89
CA ALA A 39 -0.64 -16.30 22.27
C ALA A 39 -1.38 -15.36 21.32
N ASP A 40 -2.66 -15.64 21.10
CA ASP A 40 -3.54 -14.79 20.33
C ASP A 40 -3.71 -13.43 21.00
N SER A 41 -3.26 -12.38 20.32
CA SER A 41 -3.28 -10.99 20.78
C SER A 41 -4.46 -10.19 20.23
N THR A 42 -5.36 -10.82 19.45
CA THR A 42 -6.46 -10.13 18.76
C THR A 42 -7.28 -9.27 19.71
N ALA A 43 -7.78 -9.85 20.81
CA ALA A 43 -8.64 -9.15 21.76
C ALA A 43 -7.88 -8.03 22.48
N ALA A 44 -6.65 -8.30 22.93
CA ALA A 44 -5.82 -7.32 23.63
C ALA A 44 -5.49 -6.10 22.74
N ILE A 45 -5.13 -6.34 21.47
CA ILE A 45 -4.83 -5.27 20.51
C ILE A 45 -6.10 -4.50 20.16
N GLN A 46 -7.23 -5.17 19.95
CA GLN A 46 -8.49 -4.48 19.69
C GLN A 46 -8.90 -3.59 20.88
N SER A 47 -8.73 -4.07 22.11
CA SER A 47 -8.96 -3.26 23.31
C SER A 47 -8.01 -2.07 23.40
N ALA A 48 -6.74 -2.23 23.01
CA ALA A 48 -5.78 -1.12 22.95
C ALA A 48 -6.19 -0.08 21.90
N ILE A 49 -6.59 -0.49 20.70
CA ILE A 49 -7.08 0.40 19.64
C ILE A 49 -8.28 1.21 20.14
N ASN A 50 -9.27 0.53 20.72
CA ASN A 50 -10.49 1.19 21.22
C ASN A 50 -10.16 2.18 22.35
N LYS A 51 -9.37 1.77 23.34
CA LYS A 51 -8.99 2.62 24.47
C LYS A 51 -8.15 3.81 24.02
N ALA A 52 -7.17 3.60 23.14
CA ALA A 52 -6.32 4.67 22.64
C ALA A 52 -7.13 5.72 21.89
N ARG A 53 -8.05 5.30 21.00
CA ARG A 53 -8.99 6.22 20.34
C ARG A 53 -9.81 7.01 21.37
N ASP A 54 -10.46 6.32 22.31
CA ASP A 54 -11.36 6.94 23.29
C ASP A 54 -10.63 7.89 24.26
N GLU A 55 -9.30 7.77 24.38
CA GLU A 55 -8.44 8.60 25.23
C GLU A 55 -7.51 9.53 24.42
N HIS A 56 -7.70 9.63 23.10
CA HIS A 56 -6.88 10.42 22.18
C HIS A 56 -5.36 10.12 22.27
N LEU A 57 -5.00 8.85 22.42
CA LEU A 57 -3.64 8.32 22.44
C LEU A 57 -3.29 7.63 21.11
N ALA A 58 -2.01 7.52 20.82
CA ALA A 58 -1.49 6.61 19.80
C ALA A 58 -1.29 5.20 20.38
N VAL A 59 -1.68 4.17 19.63
CA VAL A 59 -1.36 2.78 19.99
C VAL A 59 0.11 2.53 19.67
N TRP A 60 0.87 2.08 20.66
CA TRP A 60 2.27 1.72 20.52
C TRP A 60 2.47 0.21 20.50
N PHE A 61 3.19 -0.28 19.50
CA PHE A 61 3.62 -1.67 19.38
C PHE A 61 5.14 -1.75 19.59
N PRO A 62 5.60 -2.29 20.72
CA PRO A 62 6.98 -2.72 20.87
C PRO A 62 7.42 -3.68 19.76
N ALA A 63 8.73 -3.79 19.55
CA ALA A 63 9.28 -4.80 18.64
C ALA A 63 8.85 -6.21 19.08
N GLY A 64 8.27 -6.97 18.16
CA GLY A 64 7.72 -8.29 18.45
C GLY A 64 6.82 -8.80 17.35
N GLU A 65 6.42 -10.06 17.48
CA GLU A 65 5.39 -10.67 16.65
C GLU A 65 4.12 -10.77 17.46
N TYR A 66 3.00 -10.38 16.87
CA TYR A 66 1.70 -10.39 17.52
C TYR A 66 0.77 -11.26 16.68
N LEU A 67 0.50 -12.47 17.18
CA LEU A 67 -0.40 -13.39 16.51
C LEU A 67 -1.83 -12.86 16.62
N ILE A 68 -2.53 -12.79 15.50
CA ILE A 68 -3.97 -12.50 15.44
C ILE A 68 -4.70 -13.64 14.72
N THR A 69 -5.90 -13.96 15.17
CA THR A 69 -6.76 -14.99 14.55
C THR A 69 -8.02 -14.39 13.92
N ASN A 70 -8.23 -13.08 14.10
CA ASN A 70 -9.34 -12.34 13.55
C ASN A 70 -8.91 -10.91 13.16
N ARG A 71 -9.78 -10.19 12.45
CA ARG A 71 -9.56 -8.80 12.04
C ARG A 71 -9.41 -7.86 13.26
N LEU A 72 -8.66 -6.79 13.05
CA LEU A 72 -8.59 -5.61 13.88
C LEU A 72 -9.30 -4.46 13.15
N VAL A 73 -10.04 -3.65 13.91
CA VAL A 73 -10.79 -2.51 13.39
C VAL A 73 -10.34 -1.24 14.10
N ALA A 74 -9.86 -0.28 13.32
CA ALA A 74 -9.59 1.08 13.72
C ALA A 74 -10.80 1.94 13.33
N ASP A 75 -11.83 1.89 14.18
CA ASP A 75 -13.13 2.55 13.97
C ASP A 75 -13.13 3.95 14.60
N GLN A 76 -13.26 5.00 13.78
CA GLN A 76 -13.30 6.42 14.20
C GLN A 76 -14.48 6.72 15.13
N GLN A 77 -15.62 6.04 14.96
CA GLN A 77 -16.87 6.32 15.69
C GLN A 77 -17.31 7.79 15.64
N PRO A 78 -17.56 8.34 14.42
CA PRO A 78 -17.84 9.77 14.24
C PRO A 78 -19.12 10.24 14.95
N ASP A 79 -20.07 9.35 15.23
CA ASP A 79 -21.28 9.67 16.01
C ASP A 79 -20.98 9.96 17.49
N LYS A 80 -19.83 9.49 18.00
CA LYS A 80 -19.36 9.76 19.36
C LYS A 80 -18.44 10.97 19.39
N ASP A 81 -17.46 10.99 18.50
CA ASP A 81 -16.53 12.10 18.32
C ASP A 81 -16.04 12.10 16.85
N PRO A 82 -16.35 13.14 16.07
CA PRO A 82 -15.95 13.23 14.67
C PRO A 82 -14.44 13.38 14.49
N ASP A 83 -13.69 13.74 15.54
CA ASP A 83 -12.26 14.05 15.47
C ASP A 83 -11.39 12.97 16.14
N ASN A 84 -11.87 11.72 16.21
CA ASN A 84 -11.18 10.59 16.87
C ASN A 84 -10.20 9.83 15.93
N PRO A 85 -8.92 10.23 15.82
CA PRO A 85 -7.98 9.47 15.00
C PRO A 85 -7.68 8.14 15.66
N CYS A 86 -7.49 7.11 14.83
CA CYS A 86 -6.77 5.91 15.22
C CYS A 86 -5.36 6.03 14.66
N VAL A 87 -4.37 6.11 15.54
CA VAL A 87 -2.94 6.17 15.20
C VAL A 87 -2.26 4.92 15.75
N LEU A 88 -1.71 4.10 14.87
CA LEU A 88 -1.02 2.86 15.23
C LEU A 88 0.46 2.98 14.84
N MET A 89 1.36 2.83 15.82
CA MET A 89 2.79 3.03 15.64
C MET A 89 3.59 1.82 16.13
N GLY A 90 4.38 1.24 15.23
CA GLY A 90 5.36 0.21 15.55
C GLY A 90 6.74 0.76 15.87
N SER A 91 7.46 0.08 16.76
CA SER A 91 8.85 0.45 17.07
C SER A 91 9.75 0.36 15.85
N THR A 92 10.44 1.46 15.55
CA THR A 92 11.46 1.59 14.48
C THR A 92 12.90 1.56 15.01
N VAL A 93 13.09 1.43 16.34
CA VAL A 93 14.40 1.46 17.00
C VAL A 93 15.36 0.40 16.45
N ASN A 94 14.84 -0.79 16.16
CA ASN A 94 15.61 -1.87 15.55
C ASN A 94 14.97 -2.25 14.19
N PRO A 95 15.57 -1.83 13.06
CA PRO A 95 14.99 -2.11 11.74
C PRO A 95 14.99 -3.62 11.39
N GLN A 96 15.75 -4.45 12.11
CA GLN A 96 15.76 -5.91 11.95
C GLN A 96 14.73 -6.61 12.86
N LYS A 97 14.14 -5.90 13.84
CA LYS A 97 13.14 -6.42 14.76
C LYS A 97 11.99 -5.42 14.89
N ARG A 98 11.05 -5.52 13.96
CA ARG A 98 9.91 -4.63 13.85
C ARG A 98 8.66 -5.24 14.47
N ALA A 99 7.74 -4.40 14.94
CA ALA A 99 6.41 -4.84 15.33
C ALA A 99 5.69 -5.45 14.13
N THR A 100 5.26 -6.70 14.23
CA THR A 100 4.65 -7.46 13.13
C THR A 100 3.34 -8.08 13.57
N LEU A 101 2.23 -7.71 12.93
CA LEU A 101 0.95 -8.42 13.04
C LEU A 101 0.99 -9.67 12.16
N VAL A 102 0.78 -10.84 12.75
CA VAL A 102 0.82 -12.13 12.05
C VAL A 102 -0.58 -12.73 12.05
N LEU A 103 -1.23 -12.82 10.89
CA LEU A 103 -2.50 -13.55 10.77
C LEU A 103 -2.22 -15.05 10.83
N ALA A 104 -2.77 -15.73 11.84
CA ALA A 104 -2.62 -17.17 12.04
C ALA A 104 -3.08 -17.96 10.81
N ALA A 105 -2.48 -19.14 10.60
CA ALA A 105 -2.83 -20.00 9.48
C ALA A 105 -4.31 -20.39 9.52
N SER A 106 -4.97 -20.41 8.36
CA SER A 106 -6.38 -20.79 8.21
C SER A 106 -7.34 -20.03 9.15
N SER A 107 -7.10 -18.72 9.32
CA SER A 107 -7.95 -17.87 10.18
C SER A 107 -9.37 -17.78 9.61
N PRO A 108 -10.42 -17.94 10.43
CA PRO A 108 -11.80 -17.98 9.94
C PRO A 108 -12.23 -16.74 9.13
N GLY A 109 -12.75 -16.98 7.92
CA GLY A 109 -13.27 -15.93 7.03
C GLY A 109 -12.21 -15.21 6.21
N PHE A 110 -10.95 -15.67 6.20
CA PHE A 110 -9.88 -15.13 5.36
C PHE A 110 -9.50 -16.05 4.19
N ASN A 111 -10.13 -17.21 4.04
CA ASN A 111 -9.72 -18.25 3.10
C ASN A 111 -10.29 -18.09 1.68
N ASP A 112 -11.32 -17.25 1.47
CA ASP A 112 -12.00 -17.12 0.20
C ASP A 112 -11.48 -15.90 -0.60
N PRO A 113 -10.72 -16.10 -1.70
CA PRO A 113 -10.18 -14.99 -2.50
C PRO A 113 -11.25 -14.15 -3.19
N THR A 114 -12.49 -14.65 -3.30
CA THR A 114 -13.64 -13.90 -3.85
C THR A 114 -14.37 -13.08 -2.79
N LYS A 115 -14.14 -13.39 -1.51
CA LYS A 115 -14.70 -12.68 -0.35
C LYS A 115 -13.56 -12.19 0.54
N ARG A 116 -12.84 -11.20 -0.01
CA ARG A 116 -11.63 -10.68 0.64
C ARG A 116 -11.96 -10.06 2.01
N ARG A 117 -11.05 -10.20 2.98
CA ARG A 117 -11.23 -9.71 4.35
C ARG A 117 -9.96 -9.07 4.90
N ALA A 118 -10.08 -7.87 5.48
CA ALA A 118 -8.93 -7.13 6.00
C ALA A 118 -8.48 -7.62 7.38
N MET A 119 -7.15 -7.74 7.56
CA MET A 119 -6.51 -7.97 8.86
C MET A 119 -6.60 -6.73 9.74
N LEU A 120 -6.33 -5.55 9.17
CA LEU A 120 -6.51 -4.26 9.83
C LEU A 120 -7.32 -3.34 8.90
N HIS A 121 -8.48 -2.89 9.38
CA HIS A 121 -9.39 -2.02 8.63
C HIS A 121 -9.63 -0.71 9.38
N PHE A 122 -9.33 0.41 8.73
CA PHE A 122 -9.72 1.74 9.19
C PHE A 122 -11.10 2.10 8.65
N VAL A 123 -12.02 2.44 9.55
CA VAL A 123 -13.43 2.69 9.23
C VAL A 123 -13.90 3.96 9.93
N ASN A 124 -14.75 4.71 9.26
CA ASN A 124 -15.49 5.83 9.84
C ASN A 124 -17.00 5.68 9.59
N ILE A 125 -17.38 5.44 8.34
CA ILE A 125 -18.72 5.25 7.83
C ILE A 125 -18.66 3.96 6.99
N GLY A 126 -19.68 3.11 7.15
CA GLY A 126 -19.69 1.76 6.61
C GLY A 126 -19.47 0.74 7.72
N THR A 127 -19.22 -0.51 7.33
CA THR A 127 -19.03 -1.62 8.27
C THR A 127 -17.81 -2.46 7.88
N PRO A 128 -17.03 -2.93 8.87
CA PRO A 128 -15.98 -3.89 8.62
C PRO A 128 -16.51 -5.16 7.93
N GLU A 129 -17.71 -5.62 8.25
CA GLU A 129 -18.31 -6.85 7.73
C GLU A 129 -18.48 -6.82 6.21
N GLU A 130 -18.93 -5.69 5.68
CA GLU A 130 -19.06 -5.44 4.25
C GLU A 130 -17.73 -5.08 3.60
N GLU A 131 -16.67 -4.92 4.39
CA GLU A 131 -15.41 -4.29 3.96
C GLU A 131 -15.68 -2.94 3.30
N SER A 132 -16.74 -2.22 3.71
CA SER A 132 -17.04 -0.91 3.15
C SER A 132 -16.13 0.13 3.78
N GLY A 133 -15.69 1.10 2.97
CA GLY A 133 -14.91 2.22 3.44
C GLY A 133 -15.44 3.50 2.80
N ASN A 134 -15.56 4.55 3.59
CA ASN A 134 -15.89 5.87 3.09
C ASN A 134 -14.63 6.74 3.08
N THR A 135 -14.67 7.70 2.19
CA THR A 135 -13.62 8.68 1.98
C THR A 135 -13.61 9.81 3.01
N SER A 136 -14.59 9.93 3.89
CA SER A 136 -14.60 10.95 4.97
C SER A 136 -13.77 10.53 6.20
N LEU A 137 -12.71 9.75 5.99
CA LEU A 137 -11.83 9.22 7.04
C LEU A 137 -10.60 10.13 7.13
N TYR A 138 -10.41 10.82 8.26
CA TYR A 138 -9.40 11.88 8.41
C TYR A 138 -8.44 11.59 9.56
N ASN A 139 -7.19 12.03 9.45
CA ASN A 139 -6.19 11.99 10.54
C ASN A 139 -5.82 10.58 11.07
N HIS A 140 -6.04 9.51 10.31
CA HIS A 140 -5.65 8.14 10.70
C HIS A 140 -4.25 7.77 10.23
N ALA A 141 -3.49 7.05 11.05
CA ALA A 141 -2.12 6.69 10.69
C ALA A 141 -1.76 5.25 11.04
N VAL A 142 -1.02 4.61 10.13
CA VAL A 142 -0.22 3.41 10.42
C VAL A 142 1.22 3.72 10.10
N VAL A 143 2.09 3.66 11.11
CA VAL A 143 3.51 3.99 10.98
C VAL A 143 4.35 2.88 11.57
N GLY A 144 5.35 2.39 10.84
CA GLY A 144 6.35 1.51 11.45
C GLY A 144 5.86 0.09 11.77
N LEU A 145 4.67 -0.33 11.28
CA LEU A 145 4.07 -1.64 11.55
C LEU A 145 4.18 -2.59 10.36
N ASN A 146 4.48 -3.86 10.63
CA ASN A 146 4.55 -4.91 9.63
C ASN A 146 3.34 -5.86 9.69
N PHE A 147 3.10 -6.55 8.58
CA PHE A 147 2.04 -7.54 8.44
C PHE A 147 2.60 -8.80 7.80
N ARG A 148 2.17 -9.97 8.30
CA ARG A 148 2.45 -11.26 7.69
C ARG A 148 1.18 -12.10 7.63
N VAL A 149 0.92 -12.70 6.48
CA VAL A 149 -0.20 -13.63 6.29
C VAL A 149 0.33 -15.06 6.20
N MET A 150 -0.10 -15.91 7.14
CA MET A 150 0.24 -17.33 7.13
C MET A 150 -0.66 -18.11 6.15
N PRO A 151 -0.31 -19.37 5.78
CA PRO A 151 -1.06 -20.17 4.82
C PRO A 151 -2.55 -20.36 5.15
N GLY A 152 -3.37 -20.59 4.11
CA GLY A 152 -4.81 -20.84 4.24
C GLY A 152 -5.69 -19.59 4.33
N ASN A 153 -5.11 -18.41 4.06
CA ASN A 153 -5.76 -17.12 4.16
C ASN A 153 -5.82 -16.40 2.80
N ASP A 154 -6.22 -17.10 1.73
CA ASP A 154 -6.12 -16.63 0.34
C ASP A 154 -7.00 -15.41 0.00
N GLY A 155 -7.95 -15.06 0.86
CA GLY A 155 -8.77 -13.85 0.81
C GLY A 155 -8.25 -12.70 1.68
N ALA A 156 -7.16 -12.85 2.41
CA ALA A 156 -6.71 -11.79 3.32
C ALA A 156 -6.25 -10.53 2.58
N ILE A 157 -6.64 -9.38 3.12
CA ILE A 157 -6.04 -8.08 2.83
C ILE A 157 -5.22 -7.70 4.06
N ALA A 158 -3.94 -7.33 3.91
CA ALA A 158 -3.14 -6.99 5.08
C ALA A 158 -3.60 -5.66 5.70
N LEU A 159 -3.79 -4.63 4.89
CA LEU A 159 -4.21 -3.31 5.36
C LEU A 159 -5.28 -2.72 4.47
N ARG A 160 -6.36 -2.23 5.08
CA ARG A 160 -7.40 -1.46 4.40
C ARG A 160 -7.55 -0.07 4.99
N MET A 161 -7.32 0.96 4.18
CA MET A 161 -7.44 2.37 4.59
C MET A 161 -7.90 3.25 3.41
N GLN A 162 -9.16 3.62 3.42
CA GLN A 162 -9.78 4.51 2.43
C GLN A 162 -9.72 5.98 2.92
N GLY A 163 -8.51 6.46 3.23
CA GLY A 163 -8.28 7.73 3.93
C GLY A 163 -8.28 8.99 3.05
N ALA A 164 -8.57 10.12 3.67
CA ALA A 164 -8.47 11.47 3.10
C ALA A 164 -7.45 12.32 3.88
N GLU A 165 -7.69 13.64 4.02
CA GLU A 165 -6.80 14.61 4.66
C GLU A 165 -6.23 14.09 5.99
N GLY A 166 -4.92 14.24 6.16
CA GLY A 166 -4.21 13.84 7.38
C GLY A 166 -4.04 12.32 7.55
N CYS A 167 -4.57 11.49 6.66
CA CYS A 167 -4.32 10.05 6.73
C CYS A 167 -2.95 9.66 6.15
N THR A 168 -2.31 8.64 6.74
CA THR A 168 -1.04 8.15 6.22
C THR A 168 -0.74 6.69 6.49
N ILE A 169 -0.03 6.06 5.55
CA ILE A 169 0.59 4.73 5.70
C ILE A 169 2.09 4.93 5.48
N GLN A 170 2.91 4.69 6.51
CA GLN A 170 4.34 5.02 6.47
C GLN A 170 5.21 3.89 6.99
N ASP A 171 6.27 3.57 6.25
CA ASP A 171 7.25 2.54 6.64
C ASP A 171 6.53 1.24 7.04
N VAL A 172 5.81 0.61 6.11
CA VAL A 172 5.03 -0.61 6.37
C VAL A 172 5.57 -1.74 5.49
N HIS A 173 5.83 -2.89 6.08
CA HIS A 173 6.22 -4.10 5.32
C HIS A 173 5.16 -5.18 5.45
N ILE A 174 4.67 -5.67 4.31
CA ILE A 174 3.65 -6.70 4.18
C ILE A 174 4.25 -7.91 3.46
N ASP A 175 4.15 -9.07 4.11
CA ASP A 175 4.58 -10.37 3.58
C ASP A 175 3.36 -11.27 3.32
N LEU A 176 3.08 -11.47 2.03
CA LEU A 176 2.02 -12.33 1.48
C LEU A 176 2.61 -13.54 0.72
N THR A 177 3.86 -13.93 1.02
CA THR A 177 4.54 -15.01 0.30
C THR A 177 3.93 -16.39 0.56
N GLN A 178 3.26 -16.55 1.71
CA GLN A 178 2.68 -17.83 2.15
C GLN A 178 1.14 -17.85 2.08
N GLY A 179 0.50 -16.70 1.87
CA GLY A 179 -0.94 -16.56 1.82
C GLY A 179 -1.33 -15.09 1.63
N GLY A 180 -2.61 -14.83 1.42
CA GLY A 180 -3.14 -13.48 1.27
C GLY A 180 -3.38 -13.06 -0.19
N HIS A 181 -4.37 -12.18 -0.34
CA HIS A 181 -4.82 -11.68 -1.62
C HIS A 181 -4.18 -10.33 -1.97
N THR A 182 -4.32 -9.35 -1.09
CA THR A 182 -3.99 -7.95 -1.35
C THR A 182 -3.13 -7.37 -0.24
N GLY A 183 -2.07 -6.65 -0.59
CA GLY A 183 -1.26 -5.94 0.41
C GLY A 183 -2.05 -4.80 1.04
N ILE A 184 -2.27 -3.75 0.25
CA ILE A 184 -2.97 -2.54 0.67
C ILE A 184 -4.22 -2.37 -0.19
N TRP A 185 -5.39 -2.22 0.43
CA TRP A 185 -6.64 -1.88 -0.26
C TRP A 185 -7.19 -0.54 0.20
N GLY A 186 -7.31 0.41 -0.72
CA GLY A 186 -7.49 1.82 -0.44
C GLY A 186 -6.15 2.43 -0.04
N VAL A 187 -5.92 3.67 -0.43
CA VAL A 187 -4.77 4.45 0.03
C VAL A 187 -5.23 5.85 0.45
N PRO A 188 -4.55 6.47 1.43
CA PRO A 188 -4.71 7.88 1.73
C PRO A 188 -4.52 8.78 0.50
N ALA A 189 -5.38 9.79 0.37
CA ALA A 189 -5.34 10.82 -0.67
C ALA A 189 -6.01 12.12 -0.17
N SER A 190 -6.38 13.06 -1.05
CA SER A 190 -6.92 14.39 -0.67
C SER A 190 -6.09 15.06 0.44
N GLY A 191 -4.78 15.14 0.26
CA GLY A 191 -3.86 15.64 1.31
C GLY A 191 -3.33 14.58 2.28
N GLY A 192 -3.82 13.34 2.22
CA GLY A 192 -3.16 12.15 2.76
C GLY A 192 -2.21 11.48 1.76
N SER A 193 -1.35 10.58 2.24
CA SER A 193 -0.33 9.93 1.40
C SER A 193 0.23 8.62 1.97
N THR A 194 0.77 7.78 1.08
CA THR A 194 1.44 6.51 1.41
C THR A 194 2.94 6.60 1.09
N HIS A 195 3.79 6.20 2.04
CA HIS A 195 5.24 6.37 1.94
C HIS A 195 6.00 5.12 2.38
N THR A 196 7.00 4.72 1.60
CA THR A 196 7.98 3.67 1.96
C THR A 196 7.30 2.37 2.39
N VAL A 197 6.41 1.85 1.54
CA VAL A 197 5.72 0.58 1.79
C VAL A 197 6.35 -0.55 0.99
N THR A 198 6.47 -1.74 1.58
CA THR A 198 6.93 -2.95 0.89
C THR A 198 5.83 -4.01 0.91
N VAL A 199 5.49 -4.58 -0.24
CA VAL A 199 4.55 -5.71 -0.35
C VAL A 199 5.22 -6.84 -1.14
N ILE A 200 5.36 -8.01 -0.51
CA ILE A 200 5.97 -9.19 -1.12
C ILE A 200 4.91 -10.27 -1.31
N GLY A 201 4.75 -10.78 -2.54
CA GLY A 201 3.77 -11.82 -2.88
C GLY A 201 2.34 -11.30 -3.00
N GLY A 202 1.39 -12.21 -2.85
CA GLY A 202 -0.05 -11.95 -3.03
C GLY A 202 -0.46 -11.77 -4.51
N LYS A 203 -1.76 -11.61 -4.73
CA LYS A 203 -2.31 -11.35 -6.07
C LYS A 203 -2.13 -9.88 -6.47
N VAL A 204 -2.40 -8.98 -5.53
CA VAL A 204 -2.39 -7.54 -5.75
C VAL A 204 -1.55 -6.83 -4.69
N GLY A 205 -0.65 -5.94 -5.11
CA GLY A 205 0.18 -5.17 -4.19
C GLY A 205 -0.62 -4.06 -3.54
N ILE A 206 -1.04 -3.10 -4.36
CA ILE A 206 -1.90 -1.97 -3.99
C ILE A 206 -3.16 -2.00 -4.85
N ASP A 207 -4.32 -1.97 -4.22
CA ASP A 207 -5.63 -1.86 -4.87
C ASP A 207 -6.27 -0.54 -4.43
N THR A 208 -6.37 0.46 -5.31
CA THR A 208 -6.92 1.78 -4.93
C THR A 208 -8.44 1.85 -5.07
N ARG A 209 -9.07 0.80 -5.60
CA ARG A 209 -10.52 0.76 -5.85
C ARG A 209 -11.27 0.70 -4.52
N ASN A 210 -12.56 1.04 -4.50
CA ASN A 210 -13.42 0.75 -3.36
C ASN A 210 -14.30 -0.48 -3.65
N LEU A 211 -14.94 -1.04 -2.62
CA LEU A 211 -15.95 -2.07 -2.81
C LEU A 211 -17.19 -1.51 -3.47
N GLY A 212 -17.80 -2.33 -4.31
CA GLY A 212 -19.05 -2.00 -4.97
C GLY A 212 -18.93 -1.03 -6.14
N ASP A 213 -17.72 -0.65 -6.59
CA ASP A 213 -17.42 0.18 -7.79
C ASP A 213 -18.39 -0.15 -8.95
N PRO A 214 -19.55 0.55 -9.01
CA PRO A 214 -20.54 0.30 -10.02
C PRO A 214 -20.13 1.12 -11.24
N GLU A 215 -20.50 0.65 -12.41
CA GLU A 215 -20.40 1.39 -13.68
C GLU A 215 -21.06 2.81 -13.61
N ASN A 216 -21.71 3.18 -12.48
CA ASN A 216 -22.46 4.42 -12.25
C ASN A 216 -22.23 5.15 -10.91
N GLY A 217 -21.18 4.89 -10.10
CA GLY A 217 -21.07 5.61 -8.82
C GLY A 217 -19.77 5.51 -8.01
N GLY A 218 -18.78 6.34 -8.35
CA GLY A 218 -17.88 7.00 -7.40
C GLY A 218 -17.03 6.16 -6.42
N GLY A 219 -16.60 4.96 -6.80
CA GLY A 219 -15.78 4.10 -5.94
C GLY A 219 -14.28 4.17 -6.22
N GLY A 220 -13.47 4.57 -5.23
CA GLY A 220 -12.00 4.55 -5.32
C GLY A 220 -11.32 5.41 -4.26
N SER A 221 -10.00 5.42 -4.25
CA SER A 221 -9.19 6.31 -3.40
C SER A 221 -9.51 7.78 -3.71
N GLN A 222 -9.45 8.63 -2.68
CA GLN A 222 -9.74 10.06 -2.78
C GLN A 222 -8.87 10.79 -3.81
N PRO A 223 -9.20 12.04 -4.20
CA PRO A 223 -8.46 12.79 -5.20
C PRO A 223 -6.94 12.79 -4.98
N GLN A 224 -6.21 12.45 -6.04
CA GLN A 224 -4.75 12.53 -6.10
C GLN A 224 -4.00 11.72 -5.02
N PRO A 225 -4.21 10.39 -4.97
CA PRO A 225 -3.41 9.55 -4.08
C PRO A 225 -1.93 9.60 -4.49
N VAL A 226 -1.06 9.82 -3.51
CA VAL A 226 0.39 9.77 -3.69
C VAL A 226 0.96 8.57 -2.96
N VAL A 227 1.66 7.72 -3.71
CA VAL A 227 2.45 6.61 -3.20
C VAL A 227 3.91 6.86 -3.56
N SER A 228 4.77 7.00 -2.56
CA SER A 228 6.21 7.23 -2.77
C SER A 228 7.07 6.13 -2.15
N GLY A 229 8.14 5.75 -2.85
CA GLY A 229 9.11 4.78 -2.33
C GLY A 229 8.53 3.38 -2.13
N ALA A 230 7.48 2.99 -2.86
CA ALA A 230 6.89 1.66 -2.71
C ALA A 230 7.76 0.57 -3.34
N THR A 231 7.87 -0.57 -2.69
CA THR A 231 8.54 -1.78 -3.19
C THR A 231 7.53 -2.91 -3.32
N LEU A 232 7.17 -3.29 -4.55
CA LEU A 232 6.12 -4.27 -4.86
C LEU A 232 6.76 -5.47 -5.56
N LEU A 233 6.87 -6.58 -4.84
CA LEU A 233 7.65 -7.73 -5.28
C LEU A 233 6.74 -8.93 -5.52
N ASN A 234 6.76 -9.45 -6.74
CA ASN A 234 6.23 -10.76 -7.10
C ASN A 234 4.71 -10.93 -6.90
N GLN A 235 3.94 -9.90 -7.23
CA GLN A 235 2.49 -10.03 -7.34
C GLN A 235 2.09 -10.90 -8.53
N THR A 236 1.18 -11.85 -8.31
CA THR A 236 0.77 -12.82 -9.34
C THR A 236 -0.23 -12.27 -10.34
N GLU A 237 -1.00 -11.22 -9.99
CA GLU A 237 -1.90 -10.54 -10.93
C GLU A 237 -1.35 -9.16 -11.30
N PHE A 238 -1.35 -8.21 -10.35
CA PHE A 238 -0.95 -6.82 -10.59
C PHE A 238 -0.17 -6.25 -9.41
N ALA A 239 0.88 -5.49 -9.67
CA ALA A 239 1.52 -4.71 -8.62
C ALA A 239 0.55 -3.62 -8.12
N VAL A 240 -0.14 -2.95 -9.05
CA VAL A 240 -1.13 -1.91 -8.75
C VAL A 240 -2.41 -2.13 -9.56
N ARG A 241 -3.57 -2.10 -8.89
CA ARG A 241 -4.88 -1.97 -9.54
C ARG A 241 -5.47 -0.63 -9.17
N SER A 242 -5.69 0.22 -10.17
CA SER A 242 -6.09 1.60 -9.94
C SER A 242 -7.45 1.95 -10.55
N SER A 243 -8.25 2.60 -9.72
CA SER A 243 -9.38 3.46 -10.06
C SER A 243 -9.44 4.50 -8.94
N THR A 244 -9.19 5.76 -9.26
CA THR A 244 -9.01 6.83 -8.26
C THR A 244 -9.76 8.07 -8.70
N ARG A 245 -10.18 8.88 -7.73
CA ARG A 245 -10.48 10.28 -8.03
C ARG A 245 -9.18 11.00 -8.36
N GLY A 246 -9.17 11.82 -9.40
CA GLY A 246 -7.94 12.44 -9.93
C GLY A 246 -6.85 11.44 -10.32
N SER A 247 -5.62 11.93 -10.40
CA SER A 247 -4.44 11.18 -10.86
C SER A 247 -3.81 10.37 -9.74
N LEU A 248 -3.58 9.07 -9.93
CA LEU A 248 -2.69 8.30 -9.06
C LEU A 248 -1.23 8.69 -9.35
N VAL A 249 -0.50 9.11 -8.32
CA VAL A 249 0.93 9.44 -8.41
C VAL A 249 1.75 8.36 -7.72
N LEU A 250 2.59 7.69 -8.51
CA LEU A 250 3.57 6.71 -8.06
C LEU A 250 4.97 7.29 -8.30
N VAL A 251 5.76 7.48 -7.25
CA VAL A 251 7.09 8.09 -7.35
C VAL A 251 8.15 7.28 -6.61
N GLY A 252 9.29 7.03 -7.25
CA GLY A 252 10.35 6.26 -6.61
C GLY A 252 9.99 4.80 -6.34
N CYS A 253 9.09 4.20 -7.12
CA CYS A 253 8.61 2.85 -6.89
C CYS A 253 9.55 1.81 -7.51
N ARG A 254 9.76 0.70 -6.81
CA ARG A 254 10.41 -0.51 -7.32
C ARG A 254 9.39 -1.61 -7.47
N ILE A 255 9.21 -2.12 -8.67
CA ILE A 255 8.29 -3.21 -8.96
C ILE A 255 9.06 -4.35 -9.62
N GLU A 256 8.97 -5.54 -9.03
CA GLU A 256 9.61 -6.75 -9.58
C GLU A 256 8.58 -7.83 -9.84
N ARG A 257 8.74 -8.53 -10.96
CA ARG A 257 7.82 -9.59 -11.37
C ARG A 257 8.54 -10.84 -11.84
N ASN A 258 8.24 -11.95 -11.17
CA ASN A 258 8.63 -13.29 -11.64
C ASN A 258 7.56 -13.98 -12.50
N THR A 259 6.36 -13.40 -12.58
CA THR A 259 5.25 -13.91 -13.40
C THR A 259 5.05 -13.01 -14.61
N PRO A 260 4.99 -13.56 -15.83
CA PRO A 260 4.65 -12.79 -17.03
C PRO A 260 3.30 -12.09 -16.90
N GLY A 261 3.18 -10.91 -17.50
CA GLY A 261 1.90 -10.22 -17.60
C GLY A 261 1.91 -8.73 -17.26
N PRO A 262 0.72 -8.14 -17.09
CA PRO A 262 0.54 -6.70 -16.92
C PRO A 262 0.85 -6.19 -15.51
N VAL A 263 1.69 -5.16 -15.34
CA VAL A 263 2.12 -4.69 -14.01
C VAL A 263 1.06 -3.83 -13.32
N ILE A 264 0.56 -2.82 -14.03
CA ILE A 264 -0.42 -1.86 -13.52
C ILE A 264 -1.69 -2.02 -14.33
N TRP A 265 -2.81 -2.18 -13.63
CA TRP A 265 -4.13 -2.15 -14.22
C TRP A 265 -4.80 -0.80 -13.96
N LEU A 266 -5.28 -0.15 -15.02
CA LEU A 266 -5.97 1.14 -14.95
C LEU A 266 -7.42 0.99 -15.44
N LYS A 267 -8.35 1.49 -14.63
CA LYS A 267 -9.76 1.63 -15.00
C LYS A 267 -10.19 3.06 -14.82
N HIS A 268 -10.98 3.55 -15.78
CA HIS A 268 -11.70 4.81 -15.63
C HIS A 268 -12.67 4.75 -14.43
N HIS A 269 -12.62 5.78 -13.57
CA HIS A 269 -13.32 5.79 -12.29
C HIS A 269 -14.85 5.84 -12.41
N TRP A 270 -15.41 6.95 -12.87
CA TRP A 270 -16.86 7.12 -13.01
C TRP A 270 -17.15 8.01 -14.22
N ALA A 271 -18.17 7.65 -15.01
CA ALA A 271 -18.64 8.43 -16.17
C ALA A 271 -18.93 9.92 -15.89
N GLY A 272 -19.25 10.28 -14.65
CA GLY A 272 -19.43 11.66 -14.18
C GLY A 272 -18.15 12.49 -14.08
N GLN A 273 -16.98 11.85 -14.03
CA GLN A 273 -15.69 12.48 -13.73
C GLN A 273 -14.66 12.13 -14.81
N PRO A 274 -14.68 12.83 -15.97
CA PRO A 274 -13.88 12.45 -17.13
C PRO A 274 -12.37 12.57 -16.92
N PHE A 275 -11.91 13.25 -15.86
CA PHE A 275 -10.49 13.48 -15.60
C PHE A 275 -9.89 12.54 -14.54
N ASP A 276 -10.72 11.69 -13.92
CA ASP A 276 -10.29 10.77 -12.88
C ASP A 276 -9.44 9.61 -13.43
N ALA A 277 -8.73 8.92 -12.54
CA ALA A 277 -7.96 7.69 -12.77
C ALA A 277 -6.81 7.76 -13.79
N SER A 278 -6.30 8.95 -14.09
CA SER A 278 -5.01 9.07 -14.78
C SER A 278 -3.86 8.56 -13.91
N LEU A 279 -2.71 8.25 -14.51
CA LEU A 279 -1.53 7.75 -13.80
C LEU A 279 -0.31 8.64 -14.05
N GLN A 280 0.46 8.90 -13.02
CA GLN A 280 1.83 9.42 -13.11
C GLN A 280 2.77 8.40 -12.45
N LEU A 281 3.73 7.88 -13.20
CA LEU A 281 4.80 7.03 -12.71
C LEU A 281 6.14 7.75 -12.91
N VAL A 282 6.84 8.05 -11.82
CA VAL A 282 8.03 8.91 -11.84
C VAL A 282 9.17 8.23 -11.10
N ASP A 283 10.41 8.34 -11.60
CA ASP A 283 11.63 7.85 -10.92
C ASP A 283 11.55 6.38 -10.49
N SER A 284 10.90 5.55 -11.30
CA SER A 284 10.50 4.19 -10.89
C SER A 284 11.17 3.10 -11.72
N VAL A 285 11.28 1.91 -11.13
CA VAL A 285 11.84 0.70 -11.76
C VAL A 285 10.75 -0.34 -11.90
N ILE A 286 10.60 -0.91 -13.09
CA ILE A 286 9.81 -2.12 -13.34
C ILE A 286 10.75 -3.17 -13.91
N ASP A 287 10.88 -4.28 -13.21
CA ASP A 287 11.81 -5.34 -13.56
C ASP A 287 11.08 -6.68 -13.69
N TYR A 288 10.94 -7.16 -14.92
CA TYR A 288 10.51 -8.52 -15.18
C TYR A 288 11.72 -9.45 -15.14
N ALA A 289 11.65 -10.49 -14.31
CA ALA A 289 12.75 -11.42 -14.11
C ALA A 289 13.18 -12.12 -15.40
N GLN A 290 12.24 -12.38 -16.30
CA GLN A 290 12.47 -13.04 -17.59
C GLN A 290 11.71 -12.32 -18.73
N PRO A 291 12.26 -12.34 -19.96
CA PRO A 291 11.54 -11.91 -21.14
C PRO A 291 10.33 -12.80 -21.43
N ASP A 292 9.19 -12.18 -21.72
CA ASP A 292 7.97 -12.87 -22.11
C ASP A 292 7.09 -11.94 -22.96
N ALA A 293 6.36 -12.51 -23.92
CA ALA A 293 5.46 -11.76 -24.80
C ALA A 293 4.29 -11.09 -24.04
N LEU A 294 3.95 -11.58 -22.85
CA LEU A 294 2.90 -11.04 -21.98
C LEU A 294 3.37 -9.86 -21.12
N ASN A 295 4.68 -9.58 -21.05
CA ASN A 295 5.23 -8.50 -20.21
C ASN A 295 4.79 -7.12 -20.71
N THR A 296 3.70 -6.60 -20.14
CA THR A 296 3.15 -5.29 -20.49
C THR A 296 3.11 -4.38 -19.26
N VAL A 297 3.58 -3.14 -19.35
CA VAL A 297 3.60 -2.27 -18.15
C VAL A 297 2.19 -1.90 -17.69
N ILE A 298 1.34 -1.42 -18.60
CA ILE A 298 -0.01 -0.94 -18.36
C ILE A 298 -1.02 -1.85 -19.07
N GLN A 299 -2.00 -2.34 -18.33
CA GLN A 299 -3.25 -2.88 -18.88
C GLN A 299 -4.39 -1.89 -18.59
N MET A 300 -5.19 -1.59 -19.60
CA MET A 300 -6.42 -0.84 -19.41
C MET A 300 -7.64 -1.76 -19.37
N ASP A 301 -8.65 -1.36 -18.61
CA ASP A 301 -9.94 -2.04 -18.62
C ASP A 301 -10.60 -1.95 -20.01
N SER A 302 -10.99 -3.10 -20.56
CA SER A 302 -11.53 -3.19 -21.92
C SER A 302 -12.96 -2.66 -22.06
N LYS A 303 -13.68 -2.53 -20.94
CA LYS A 303 -15.05 -2.02 -20.90
C LYS A 303 -15.12 -0.49 -20.79
N HIS A 304 -14.13 0.13 -20.16
CA HIS A 304 -14.13 1.55 -19.84
C HIS A 304 -12.79 2.21 -20.17
N THR A 305 -12.36 2.09 -21.44
CA THR A 305 -11.26 2.79 -22.19
C THR A 305 -9.92 3.10 -21.48
N GLY A 306 -9.72 2.77 -20.21
CA GLY A 306 -8.65 3.30 -19.35
C GLY A 306 -8.59 4.83 -19.33
N ARG A 307 -7.42 5.37 -18.97
CA ARG A 307 -7.16 6.81 -18.81
C ARG A 307 -5.71 7.17 -19.15
N SER A 308 -5.50 8.46 -19.43
CA SER A 308 -4.20 9.03 -19.78
C SER A 308 -3.15 8.73 -18.71
N PHE A 309 -1.90 8.55 -19.13
CA PHE A 309 -0.81 8.26 -18.21
C PHE A 309 0.52 8.88 -18.65
N VAL A 310 1.39 9.12 -17.66
CA VAL A 310 2.74 9.63 -17.85
C VAL A 310 3.74 8.72 -17.16
N LEU A 311 4.83 8.40 -17.85
CA LEU A 311 6.04 7.82 -17.28
C LEU A 311 7.17 8.85 -17.43
N GLU A 312 7.80 9.25 -16.34
CA GLU A 312 8.95 10.16 -16.33
C GLU A 312 10.12 9.49 -15.62
N ASN A 313 11.29 9.47 -16.26
CA ASN A 313 12.53 8.90 -15.72
C ASN A 313 12.34 7.47 -15.14
N CYS A 314 11.67 6.60 -15.90
CA CYS A 314 11.39 5.23 -15.50
C CYS A 314 12.33 4.23 -16.18
N TYR A 315 12.65 3.14 -15.50
CA TYR A 315 13.54 2.08 -16.02
C TYR A 315 12.80 0.76 -16.06
N LEU A 316 12.72 0.16 -17.25
CA LEU A 316 11.88 -0.99 -17.53
C LEU A 316 12.75 -2.12 -18.09
N ARG A 317 12.89 -3.25 -17.40
CA ARG A 317 13.65 -4.41 -17.91
C ARG A 317 12.73 -5.48 -18.46
N HIS A 318 13.02 -5.99 -19.66
CA HIS A 318 12.29 -7.10 -20.29
C HIS A 318 10.78 -6.84 -20.51
N ALA A 319 10.36 -5.58 -20.56
CA ALA A 319 9.02 -5.23 -20.99
C ALA A 319 8.89 -5.47 -22.50
N GLN A 320 7.88 -6.22 -22.92
CA GLN A 320 7.53 -6.39 -24.33
C GLN A 320 6.85 -5.13 -24.87
N ASN A 321 5.87 -4.60 -24.13
CA ASN A 321 5.13 -3.40 -24.47
C ASN A 321 4.93 -2.52 -23.23
N ILE A 322 4.73 -1.22 -23.42
CA ILE A 322 4.29 -0.34 -22.34
C ILE A 322 2.78 -0.44 -22.14
N TRP A 323 1.99 -0.40 -23.21
CA TRP A 323 0.53 -0.57 -23.14
C TRP A 323 -0.01 -1.31 -24.36
N ARG A 324 0.16 -0.72 -25.54
CA ARG A 324 -0.18 -1.30 -26.84
C ARG A 324 1.10 -1.67 -27.60
N SER A 325 0.97 -2.45 -28.67
CA SER A 325 2.12 -2.90 -29.47
C SER A 325 2.86 -1.78 -30.20
N ASP A 326 2.24 -0.61 -30.39
CA ASP A 326 2.85 0.58 -30.96
C ASP A 326 3.69 1.38 -29.94
N ILE A 327 3.58 1.07 -28.65
CA ILE A 327 4.42 1.64 -27.58
C ILE A 327 5.29 0.50 -27.02
N ALA A 328 6.33 0.14 -27.78
CA ALA A 328 7.19 -1.00 -27.49
C ALA A 328 8.08 -0.78 -26.26
N GLY A 329 8.39 -1.88 -25.56
CA GLY A 329 9.41 -1.92 -24.52
C GLY A 329 10.78 -2.34 -25.06
N ASN A 330 11.66 -2.82 -24.17
CA ASN A 330 12.88 -3.54 -24.54
C ASN A 330 12.82 -4.97 -23.95
N PRO A 331 12.36 -5.98 -24.71
CA PRO A 331 12.22 -7.33 -24.17
C PRO A 331 13.55 -8.00 -23.86
N GLN A 332 14.68 -7.56 -24.42
CA GLN A 332 15.99 -8.20 -24.23
C GLN A 332 16.92 -7.44 -23.26
N GLY A 333 16.48 -6.31 -22.72
CA GLY A 333 17.34 -5.46 -21.90
C GLY A 333 16.56 -4.42 -21.11
N TRP A 334 17.28 -3.37 -20.71
CA TRP A 334 16.68 -2.22 -20.03
C TRP A 334 16.16 -1.21 -21.05
N LEU A 335 15.10 -0.50 -20.70
CA LEU A 335 14.64 0.71 -21.38
C LEU A 335 14.59 1.83 -20.35
N HIS A 336 15.39 2.87 -20.54
CA HIS A 336 15.19 4.13 -19.84
C HIS A 336 14.13 4.92 -20.59
N MET A 337 12.94 5.02 -20.01
CA MET A 337 11.88 5.90 -20.46
C MET A 337 12.12 7.28 -19.82
N GLN A 338 12.78 8.18 -20.55
CA GLN A 338 12.98 9.55 -20.05
C GLN A 338 11.64 10.25 -19.87
N ARG A 339 10.78 10.18 -20.89
CA ARG A 339 9.43 10.75 -20.87
C ARG A 339 8.51 10.00 -21.82
N LEU A 340 7.37 9.57 -21.32
CA LEU A 340 6.25 9.10 -22.11
C LEU A 340 4.99 9.77 -21.59
N ALA A 341 4.24 10.39 -22.49
CA ALA A 341 2.88 10.83 -22.22
C ALA A 341 1.95 10.14 -23.22
N VAL A 342 0.85 9.59 -22.72
CA VAL A 342 -0.18 8.95 -23.52
C VAL A 342 -1.51 9.62 -23.19
N HIS A 343 -2.13 10.20 -24.22
CA HIS A 343 -3.47 10.74 -24.18
C HIS A 343 -4.47 9.63 -24.51
N VAL A 344 -5.40 9.42 -23.60
CA VAL A 344 -6.58 8.58 -23.81
C VAL A 344 -7.79 9.51 -23.77
N PRO A 345 -8.43 9.77 -24.92
CA PRO A 345 -9.55 10.70 -24.99
C PRO A 345 -10.63 10.37 -23.94
N PRO A 346 -11.02 11.32 -23.08
CA PRO A 346 -12.09 11.09 -22.12
C PRO A 346 -13.43 10.92 -22.85
N PRO A 347 -14.40 10.20 -22.24
CA PRO A 347 -15.73 10.07 -22.79
C PRO A 347 -16.42 11.44 -22.91
N SER A 348 -17.31 11.58 -23.89
CA SER A 348 -18.17 12.77 -24.00
C SER A 348 -19.07 12.89 -22.78
N HIS A 349 -19.37 14.12 -22.39
CA HIS A 349 -20.18 14.43 -21.22
C HIS A 349 -21.31 15.42 -21.55
N ASN A 350 -22.27 15.59 -20.64
CA ASN A 350 -23.43 16.47 -20.88
C ASN A 350 -23.06 17.95 -21.09
N TRP A 351 -21.92 18.39 -20.54
CA TRP A 351 -21.36 19.73 -20.72
C TRP A 351 -20.37 19.84 -21.89
N GLY A 352 -20.16 18.78 -22.68
CA GLY A 352 -19.36 18.82 -23.90
C GLY A 352 -18.36 17.67 -24.02
N LYS A 353 -17.35 17.86 -24.88
CA LYS A 353 -16.27 16.89 -25.09
C LYS A 353 -15.02 17.36 -24.35
N PRO A 354 -14.73 16.84 -23.16
CA PRO A 354 -13.48 17.16 -22.48
C PRO A 354 -12.28 16.80 -23.35
N SER A 355 -11.19 17.54 -23.14
CA SER A 355 -9.91 17.30 -23.82
C SER A 355 -8.77 17.53 -22.84
N GLU A 356 -7.76 16.67 -22.90
CA GLU A 356 -6.55 16.72 -22.09
C GLU A 356 -5.33 16.42 -22.98
N PRO A 357 -5.05 17.29 -23.98
CA PRO A 357 -4.00 17.02 -24.94
C PRO A 357 -2.63 17.06 -24.27
N ILE A 358 -1.66 16.39 -24.89
CA ILE A 358 -0.29 16.39 -24.40
C ILE A 358 0.34 17.76 -24.69
N TYR A 359 0.88 18.38 -23.65
CA TYR A 359 1.70 19.59 -23.75
C TYR A 359 3.15 19.28 -23.39
N VAL A 360 4.08 19.68 -24.25
CA VAL A 360 5.52 19.68 -23.97
C VAL A 360 6.05 21.07 -24.29
N ASP A 361 6.65 21.73 -23.30
CA ASP A 361 7.20 23.09 -23.41
C ASP A 361 6.21 24.11 -24.03
N GLY A 362 4.94 23.98 -23.67
CA GLY A 362 3.85 24.85 -24.14
C GLY A 362 3.30 24.52 -25.54
N GLN A 363 3.82 23.48 -26.20
CA GLN A 363 3.34 23.03 -27.51
C GLN A 363 2.47 21.78 -27.38
N VAL A 364 1.40 21.72 -28.17
CA VAL A 364 0.51 20.56 -28.26
C VAL A 364 1.15 19.46 -29.11
N HIS A 365 1.08 18.22 -28.66
CA HIS A 365 1.53 17.02 -29.36
C HIS A 365 0.38 16.08 -29.72
N ASP A 366 0.68 15.09 -30.56
CA ASP A 366 -0.20 13.96 -30.88
C ASP A 366 -0.52 13.12 -29.63
N ASP A 367 -1.38 12.10 -29.77
CA ASP A 367 -1.87 11.27 -28.65
C ASP A 367 -0.77 10.48 -27.91
N VAL A 368 0.44 10.39 -28.46
CA VAL A 368 1.59 9.76 -27.82
C VAL A 368 2.83 10.63 -28.02
N TYR A 369 3.50 10.96 -26.92
CA TYR A 369 4.83 11.56 -26.92
C TYR A 369 5.79 10.62 -26.21
N VAL A 370 6.92 10.27 -26.84
CA VAL A 370 7.88 9.31 -26.29
C VAL A 370 9.32 9.77 -26.49
N GLN A 371 10.11 9.67 -25.42
CA GLN A 371 11.55 9.81 -25.39
C GLN A 371 12.10 8.65 -24.54
N SER A 372 12.86 7.78 -25.18
CA SER A 372 13.43 6.59 -24.55
C SER A 372 14.85 6.31 -25.02
N THR A 373 15.62 5.56 -24.24
CA THR A 373 16.94 5.03 -24.61
C THR A 373 17.08 3.59 -24.13
N SER A 374 17.45 2.70 -25.05
CA SER A 374 17.65 1.28 -24.76
C SER A 374 18.97 1.04 -24.02
N ASP A 375 19.01 -0.07 -23.29
CA ASP A 375 20.17 -0.67 -22.63
C ASP A 375 20.85 0.22 -21.58
N VAL A 376 20.04 1.08 -20.93
CA VAL A 376 20.45 1.91 -19.80
C VAL A 376 19.82 1.37 -18.52
N ALA A 377 20.65 0.86 -17.61
CA ALA A 377 20.21 0.40 -16.29
C ALA A 377 19.91 1.59 -15.34
N PRO A 378 19.02 1.41 -14.34
CA PRO A 378 18.72 2.46 -13.37
C PRO A 378 19.93 2.80 -12.48
N PRO A 379 20.06 4.07 -12.03
CA PRO A 379 20.92 4.41 -10.90
C PRO A 379 20.55 3.57 -9.67
N VAL A 380 21.55 3.09 -8.94
CA VAL A 380 21.37 2.18 -7.78
C VAL A 380 20.49 2.80 -6.69
N ASP A 381 20.57 4.12 -6.54
CA ASP A 381 19.88 4.87 -5.49
C ASP A 381 18.54 5.47 -5.95
N LEU A 382 18.14 5.28 -7.22
CA LEU A 382 16.98 5.96 -7.83
C LEU A 382 15.73 5.95 -6.93
N THR A 383 15.30 4.75 -6.51
CA THR A 383 14.07 4.60 -5.70
C THR A 383 14.31 4.98 -4.24
N THR A 384 15.52 4.76 -3.72
CA THR A 384 15.85 5.06 -2.31
C THR A 384 15.90 6.55 -1.99
N ARG A 385 16.06 7.41 -3.00
CA ARG A 385 15.93 8.88 -2.86
C ARG A 385 14.53 9.32 -2.38
N HIS A 386 13.52 8.46 -2.57
CA HIS A 386 12.11 8.72 -2.24
C HIS A 386 11.67 8.00 -0.97
N HIS A 387 12.59 7.37 -0.24
CA HIS A 387 12.28 6.78 1.06
C HIS A 387 12.19 7.87 2.13
N LEU A 388 11.36 7.65 3.13
CA LEU A 388 11.33 8.52 4.30
C LEU A 388 12.72 8.54 4.97
N PRO A 389 13.14 9.70 5.52
CA PRO A 389 14.32 9.77 6.38
C PRO A 389 14.18 8.76 7.51
N ARG A 390 15.26 8.02 7.80
CA ARG A 390 15.34 7.08 8.91
C ARG A 390 16.02 7.69 10.12
#